data_AF-G3PV81-F1
#
_entry.id   AF-G3PV81-F1
#
_cell.length_a   1.000
_cell.length_b   1.000
_cell.length_c   1.000
_cell.angle_alpha   90.00
_cell.angle_beta   90.00
_cell.angle_gamma   90.00
#
_symmetry.space_group_name_H-M   'P 1'
#
loop_
_entity.id
_entity.type
_entity.pdbx_description
1 polymer ?
#
loop_
_entity_poly.entity_id
_entity_poly.type
_entity_poly.pdbx_seq_one_letter_code
_entity_poly.pdbx_strand_id
1 'polypeptide(L)'
;MAVQLAWMMDVPQLYRLCYDKPPQLQPDAAGDSPISSVGKATNIIKDFFKQKSVTRFRPYDVQDLLQPLITCQPQTASADQEPVAGPSACQQLRQLLKEALQVLQDEGVVYRKVKSQDEVYNVTARDTDLLIAVKDVIREDSRREKYAEKGCHILHVLSAVRQRHSLNVSKATLQLVLKSLECNSDIVSTSEDHYTAF
;
A
#
# COMPACT_ATOMS: atom_id res chain seq x y z
N MET A 1 60.13 15.73 6.77
CA MET A 1 59.88 15.45 8.21
C MET A 1 58.52 15.94 8.69
N ALA A 2 58.07 17.17 8.38
CA ALA A 2 56.77 17.68 8.86
C ALA A 2 55.55 16.86 8.41
N VAL A 3 55.54 16.39 7.15
CA VAL A 3 54.42 15.59 6.60
C VAL A 3 54.25 14.24 7.30
N GLN A 4 55.37 13.62 7.68
CA GLN A 4 55.37 12.32 8.33
C GLN A 4 54.88 12.42 9.79
N LEU A 5 55.20 13.53 10.46
CA LEU A 5 54.69 13.84 11.79
C LEU A 5 53.18 14.11 11.78
N ALA A 6 52.68 14.86 10.79
CA ALA A 6 51.24 15.09 10.64
C ALA A 6 50.48 13.77 10.43
N TRP A 7 50.98 12.91 9.54
CA TRP A 7 50.37 11.60 9.29
C TRP A 7 50.38 10.69 10.53
N MET A 8 51.47 10.70 11.30
CA MET A 8 51.56 9.97 12.57
C MET A 8 50.54 10.46 13.62
N MET A 9 50.12 11.73 13.57
CA MET A 9 49.12 12.28 14.48
C MET A 9 47.69 12.04 13.99
N ASP A 10 47.46 12.06 12.68
CA ASP A 10 46.12 11.93 12.10
C ASP A 10 45.62 10.47 12.06
N VAL A 11 46.49 9.51 11.79
CA VAL A 11 46.10 8.09 11.68
C VAL A 11 45.45 7.54 12.96
N PRO A 12 46.00 7.74 14.17
CA PRO A 12 45.35 7.28 15.40
C PRO A 12 43.98 7.91 15.65
N GLN A 13 43.79 9.18 15.26
CA GLN A 13 42.50 9.87 15.37
C GLN A 13 41.48 9.25 14.42
N LEU A 14 41.89 8.95 13.19
CA LEU A 14 41.03 8.36 12.18
C LEU A 14 40.56 6.95 12.58
N TYR A 15 41.44 6.14 13.17
CA TYR A 15 41.09 4.84 13.72
C TYR A 15 40.07 4.95 14.86
N ARG A 16 40.26 5.87 15.81
CA ARG A 16 39.31 6.11 16.91
C ARG A 16 37.94 6.61 16.44
N LEU A 17 37.90 7.35 15.34
CA LEU A 17 36.67 7.92 14.81
C LEU A 17 35.86 6.90 13.99
N CYS A 18 36.53 6.06 13.20
CA CYS A 18 35.86 5.21 12.21
C CYS A 18 35.93 3.71 12.50
N TYR A 19 37.05 3.20 13.02
CA TYR A 19 37.33 1.75 13.08
C TYR A 19 37.20 1.16 14.49
N ASP A 20 37.55 1.93 15.53
CA ASP A 20 37.41 1.49 16.93
C ASP A 20 35.96 1.56 17.43
N LYS A 21 35.09 2.27 16.70
CA LYS A 21 33.65 2.28 16.99
C LYS A 21 33.01 1.10 16.26
N PRO A 22 32.18 0.29 16.95
CA PRO A 22 31.39 -0.71 16.26
C PRO A 22 30.55 0.01 15.19
N PRO A 23 30.38 -0.57 13.99
CA PRO A 23 29.57 0.03 12.95
C PRO A 23 28.18 0.27 13.52
N GLN A 24 27.87 1.53 13.80
CA GLN A 24 26.51 1.95 14.04
C GLN A 24 25.83 1.87 12.69
N LEU A 25 25.18 0.73 12.43
CA LEU A 25 24.09 0.70 11.46
C LEU A 25 23.11 1.77 11.93
N GLN A 26 23.20 2.96 11.33
CA GLN A 26 22.06 3.86 11.36
C GLN A 26 20.89 3.04 10.83
N PRO A 27 19.79 2.89 11.57
CA PRO A 27 18.62 2.15 11.08
C PRO A 27 18.03 2.79 9.81
N ASP A 28 18.51 3.96 9.39
CA ASP A 28 18.05 4.73 8.25
C ASP A 28 18.49 4.23 6.86
N ALA A 29 19.28 3.15 6.76
CA ALA A 29 19.56 2.51 5.47
C ALA A 29 18.70 1.25 5.21
N ALA A 30 17.90 0.83 6.19
CA ALA A 30 16.94 -0.26 6.07
C ALA A 30 15.53 0.21 6.41
N GLY A 31 15.11 1.39 5.94
CA GLY A 31 13.69 1.74 5.76
C GLY A 31 12.76 1.62 6.96
N ASP A 32 13.25 1.44 8.19
CA ASP A 32 12.46 1.54 9.41
C ASP A 32 12.44 3.02 9.82
N SER A 33 11.74 3.80 8.98
CA SER A 33 10.96 4.91 9.53
C SER A 33 10.17 4.36 10.74
N PRO A 34 9.76 5.17 11.73
CA PRO A 34 8.68 4.75 12.61
C PRO A 34 7.43 4.67 11.74
N ILE A 35 7.36 3.65 10.88
CA ILE A 35 6.16 3.24 10.18
C ILE A 35 5.19 3.09 11.32
N SER A 36 4.20 3.98 11.34
CA SER A 36 3.15 3.94 12.34
C SER A 36 2.66 2.50 12.46
N SER A 37 2.20 2.10 13.64
CA SER A 37 1.60 0.77 13.82
C SER A 37 0.65 0.39 12.66
N VAL A 38 -0.03 1.40 12.10
CA VAL A 38 -0.85 1.32 10.88
C VAL A 38 -0.06 0.89 9.64
N GLY A 39 1.08 1.51 9.32
CA GLY A 39 1.85 1.12 8.14
C GLY A 39 2.51 -0.27 8.27
N LYS A 40 2.87 -0.71 9.48
CA LYS A 40 3.30 -2.10 9.71
C LYS A 40 2.14 -3.06 9.49
N ALA A 41 0.96 -2.72 10.00
CA ALA A 41 -0.28 -3.47 9.76
C ALA A 41 -0.63 -3.57 8.26
N THR A 42 -0.55 -2.46 7.50
CA THR A 42 -0.84 -2.49 6.06
C THR A 42 0.14 -3.36 5.29
N ASN A 43 1.43 -3.34 5.63
CA ASN A 43 2.43 -4.20 4.99
C ASN A 43 2.19 -5.69 5.28
N ILE A 44 1.89 -6.05 6.53
CA ILE A 44 1.54 -7.44 6.89
C ILE A 44 0.31 -7.91 6.11
N ILE A 45 -0.72 -7.07 5.98
CA ILE A 45 -1.92 -7.38 5.22
C ILE A 45 -1.61 -7.53 3.72
N LYS A 46 -0.78 -6.65 3.14
CA LYS A 46 -0.34 -6.75 1.73
C LYS A 46 0.41 -8.04 1.46
N ASP A 47 1.32 -8.42 2.35
CA ASP A 47 2.10 -9.64 2.21
C ASP A 47 1.24 -10.88 2.35
N PHE A 48 0.25 -10.86 3.26
CA PHE A 48 -0.76 -11.90 3.37
C PHE A 48 -1.57 -12.08 2.07
N PHE A 49 -2.01 -10.99 1.44
CA PHE A 49 -2.71 -11.07 0.15
C PHE A 49 -1.86 -11.71 -0.95
N LYS A 50 -0.55 -11.41 -0.99
CA LYS A 50 0.38 -12.04 -1.93
C LYS A 50 0.55 -13.53 -1.64
N GLN A 51 0.75 -13.90 -0.38
CA GLN A 51 1.05 -15.27 0.03
C GLN A 51 -0.15 -16.22 -0.09
N LYS A 52 -1.35 -15.75 0.29
CA LYS A 52 -2.57 -16.58 0.29
C LYS A 52 -3.43 -16.40 -0.94
N SER A 53 -3.05 -15.55 -1.89
CA SER A 53 -3.81 -15.26 -3.12
C SER A 53 -5.27 -14.91 -2.84
N VAL A 54 -5.51 -14.08 -1.83
CA VAL A 54 -6.86 -13.73 -1.37
C VAL A 54 -7.57 -12.89 -2.43
N THR A 55 -8.79 -13.30 -2.81
CA THR A 55 -9.65 -12.58 -3.76
C THR A 55 -10.64 -11.66 -3.04
N ARG A 56 -11.28 -12.20 -1.99
CA ARG A 56 -12.28 -11.54 -1.16
C ARG A 56 -12.01 -11.85 0.30
N PHE A 57 -12.22 -10.88 1.19
CA PHE A 57 -12.07 -11.08 2.63
C PHE A 57 -13.05 -10.21 3.42
N ARG A 58 -13.33 -10.64 4.65
CA ARG A 58 -14.01 -9.82 5.65
C ARG A 58 -13.00 -9.27 6.66
N PRO A 59 -13.28 -8.13 7.31
CA PRO A 59 -12.40 -7.55 8.33
C PRO A 59 -12.03 -8.54 9.45
N TYR A 60 -12.96 -9.41 9.85
CA TYR A 60 -12.71 -10.42 10.89
C TYR A 60 -11.62 -11.42 10.49
N ASP A 61 -11.50 -11.76 9.20
CA ASP A 61 -10.57 -12.79 8.72
C ASP A 61 -9.10 -12.30 8.80
N VAL A 62 -8.87 -10.98 8.77
CA VAL A 62 -7.54 -10.35 8.86
C VAL A 62 -7.23 -9.80 10.25
N GLN A 63 -8.19 -9.83 11.17
CA GLN A 63 -8.03 -9.31 12.52
C GLN A 63 -6.94 -10.09 13.29
N ASP A 64 -6.86 -11.41 13.10
CA ASP A 64 -5.89 -12.27 13.79
C ASP A 64 -4.44 -12.00 13.36
N LEU A 65 -4.23 -11.53 12.13
CA LEU A 65 -2.90 -11.19 11.61
C LEU A 65 -2.28 -9.98 12.32
N LEU A 66 -3.10 -9.14 12.93
CA LEU A 66 -2.69 -7.90 13.59
C LEU A 66 -2.49 -8.04 15.10
N GLN A 67 -2.88 -9.17 15.71
CA GLN A 67 -2.66 -9.46 17.14
C GLN A 67 -1.19 -9.30 17.59
N PRO A 68 -0.17 -9.70 16.80
CA PRO A 68 1.23 -9.55 17.20
C PRO A 68 1.65 -8.07 17.37
N LEU A 69 1.07 -7.16 16.58
CA LEU A 69 1.44 -5.74 16.60
C LEU A 69 0.97 -5.02 17.87
N ILE A 70 -0.09 -5.50 18.50
CA ILE A 70 -0.70 -4.88 19.70
C ILE A 70 -0.05 -5.41 20.96
N THR A 71 0.36 -6.67 20.96
CA THR A 71 1.10 -7.27 22.06
C THR A 71 2.48 -6.61 22.23
N CYS A 72 3.06 -6.09 21.16
CA CYS A 72 4.34 -5.37 21.20
C CYS A 72 4.24 -3.88 21.57
N GLN A 73 3.05 -3.34 21.83
CA GLN A 73 2.94 -1.94 22.26
C GLN A 73 3.30 -1.85 23.74
N PRO A 74 4.42 -1.22 24.14
CA PRO A 74 4.70 -1.00 25.54
C PRO A 74 3.63 -0.05 26.06
N GLN A 75 2.89 -0.47 27.07
CA GLN A 75 2.12 0.46 27.89
C GLN A 75 3.12 1.46 28.45
N THR A 76 3.15 2.68 27.92
CA THR A 76 3.78 3.81 28.60
C THR A 76 2.94 4.09 29.84
N ALA A 77 3.16 3.31 30.90
CA ALA A 77 2.62 3.54 32.22
C ALA A 77 3.34 4.76 32.80
N SER A 78 2.83 5.95 32.51
CA SER A 78 2.97 7.08 33.41
C SER A 78 2.23 6.69 34.69
N ALA A 79 3.00 6.40 35.75
CA ALA A 79 2.48 6.26 37.10
C ALA A 79 1.65 7.51 37.44
N ASP A 80 0.53 7.30 38.14
CA ASP A 80 -0.48 8.29 38.52
C ASP A 80 -1.58 8.58 37.48
N GLN A 81 -2.51 7.63 37.33
CA GLN A 81 -3.95 7.93 37.23
C GLN A 81 -4.80 6.67 37.45
N GLU A 82 -5.93 6.86 38.14
CA GLU A 82 -6.98 5.89 38.50
C GLU A 82 -7.46 5.00 37.34
N PRO A 83 -8.08 3.83 37.62
CA PRO A 83 -8.47 2.86 36.60
C PRO A 83 -9.72 3.32 35.85
N VAL A 84 -9.57 4.29 34.94
CA VAL A 84 -10.55 4.54 33.89
C VAL A 84 -10.38 3.43 32.87
N ALA A 85 -11.46 2.69 32.60
CA ALA A 85 -11.50 1.59 31.66
C ALA A 85 -10.96 2.01 30.28
N GLY A 86 -9.66 1.79 30.06
CA GLY A 86 -9.02 2.02 28.77
C GLY A 86 -9.67 1.14 27.71
N PRO A 87 -9.61 1.55 26.42
CA PRO A 87 -10.13 0.73 25.34
C PRO A 87 -9.44 -0.62 25.40
N SER A 88 -10.23 -1.70 25.48
CA SER A 88 -9.68 -3.05 25.54
C SER A 88 -8.75 -3.29 24.35
N ALA A 89 -7.75 -4.16 24.48
CA ALA A 89 -6.84 -4.49 23.37
C ALA A 89 -7.60 -4.85 22.06
N CYS A 90 -8.80 -5.42 22.19
CA CYS A 90 -9.71 -5.71 21.07
C CYS A 90 -10.31 -4.46 20.40
N GLN A 91 -10.52 -3.36 21.13
CA GLN A 91 -10.95 -2.07 20.56
C GLN A 91 -9.79 -1.37 19.84
N GLN A 92 -8.59 -1.38 20.42
CA GLN A 92 -7.38 -0.88 19.77
C GLN A 92 -7.09 -1.63 18.47
N LEU A 93 -7.28 -2.96 18.48
CA LEU A 93 -7.15 -3.81 17.30
C LEU A 93 -8.12 -3.46 16.17
N ARG A 94 -9.39 -3.24 16.53
CA ARG A 94 -10.41 -2.85 15.55
C ARG A 94 -10.14 -1.47 14.97
N GLN A 95 -9.66 -0.54 15.79
CA GLN A 95 -9.29 0.79 15.34
C GLN A 95 -8.09 0.76 14.40
N LEU A 96 -7.03 0.02 14.77
CA LEU A 96 -5.85 -0.18 13.94
C LEU A 96 -6.20 -0.84 12.60
N LEU A 97 -7.04 -1.87 12.63
CA LEU A 97 -7.53 -2.53 11.43
C LEU A 97 -8.32 -1.57 10.53
N LYS A 98 -9.20 -0.75 11.12
CA LYS A 98 -10.00 0.22 10.37
C LYS A 98 -9.11 1.25 9.68
N GLU A 99 -8.12 1.78 10.39
CA GLU A 99 -7.15 2.73 9.83
C GLU A 99 -6.30 2.08 8.73
N ALA A 100 -5.81 0.85 8.94
CA ALA A 100 -5.06 0.12 7.93
C ALA A 100 -5.89 -0.16 6.67
N LEU A 101 -7.16 -0.55 6.84
CA LEU A 101 -8.09 -0.75 5.72
C LEU A 101 -8.37 0.54 4.96
N GLN A 102 -8.49 1.68 5.66
CA GLN A 102 -8.66 2.98 5.04
C GLN A 102 -7.44 3.35 4.18
N VAL A 103 -6.22 3.16 4.70
CA VAL A 103 -4.98 3.37 3.93
C VAL A 103 -4.92 2.45 2.70
N LEU A 104 -5.27 1.17 2.86
CA LEU A 104 -5.31 0.22 1.74
C LEU A 104 -6.35 0.59 0.68
N GLN A 105 -7.45 1.23 1.09
CA GLN A 105 -8.49 1.73 0.20
C GLN A 105 -8.05 3.00 -0.53
N ASP A 106 -7.34 3.90 0.15
CA ASP A 106 -6.78 5.13 -0.42
C ASP A 106 -5.68 4.80 -1.45
N GLU A 107 -4.84 3.80 -1.17
CA GLU A 107 -3.88 3.25 -2.14
C GLU A 107 -4.54 2.46 -3.28
N GLY A 108 -5.81 2.06 -3.13
CA GLY A 108 -6.57 1.32 -4.13
C GLY A 108 -6.22 -0.17 -4.22
N VAL A 109 -5.44 -0.72 -3.28
CA VAL A 109 -5.11 -2.16 -3.19
C VAL A 109 -6.36 -2.98 -2.92
N VAL A 110 -7.28 -2.40 -2.14
CA VAL A 110 -8.55 -3.00 -1.77
C VAL A 110 -9.68 -2.04 -2.11
N TYR A 111 -10.79 -2.58 -2.59
CA TYR A 111 -12.00 -1.79 -2.80
C TYR A 111 -13.24 -2.59 -2.40
N ARG A 112 -14.36 -1.89 -2.21
CA ARG A 112 -15.61 -2.49 -1.74
C ARG A 112 -16.65 -2.48 -2.84
N LYS A 113 -17.09 -3.65 -3.32
CA LYS A 113 -18.06 -3.75 -4.42
C LYS A 113 -19.43 -3.16 -4.04
N VAL A 114 -19.95 -3.51 -2.86
CA VAL A 114 -21.26 -3.05 -2.35
C VAL A 114 -21.14 -2.52 -0.92
N LYS A 115 -21.77 -1.39 -0.62
CA LYS A 115 -21.93 -0.87 0.76
C LYS A 115 -23.08 -1.59 1.47
N SER A 116 -22.98 -2.91 1.62
CA SER A 116 -23.94 -3.76 2.35
C SER A 116 -23.68 -3.77 3.86
N GLN A 117 -24.55 -4.37 4.67
CA GLN A 117 -24.22 -4.57 6.10
C GLN A 117 -23.07 -5.55 6.30
N ASP A 118 -22.88 -6.50 5.37
CA ASP A 118 -21.71 -7.37 5.31
C ASP A 118 -20.60 -6.65 4.55
N GLU A 119 -19.56 -6.20 5.26
CA GLU A 119 -18.44 -5.42 4.71
C GLU A 119 -17.44 -6.34 4.01
N VAL A 120 -17.76 -6.77 2.79
CA VAL A 120 -16.86 -7.59 1.99
C VAL A 120 -15.92 -6.72 1.15
N TYR A 121 -14.63 -6.95 1.32
CA TYR A 121 -13.56 -6.26 0.61
C TYR A 121 -12.98 -7.16 -0.49
N ASN A 122 -12.73 -6.57 -1.66
CA ASN A 122 -12.12 -7.23 -2.81
C ASN A 122 -10.70 -6.72 -3.03
N VAL A 123 -9.79 -7.63 -3.35
CA VAL A 123 -8.39 -7.31 -3.66
C VAL A 123 -8.24 -7.02 -5.14
N THR A 124 -7.84 -5.81 -5.49
CA THR A 124 -7.77 -5.29 -6.87
C THR A 124 -6.90 -6.17 -7.78
N ALA A 125 -5.75 -6.64 -7.28
CA ALA A 125 -4.78 -7.39 -8.07
C ALA A 125 -5.24 -8.80 -8.49
N ARG A 126 -6.28 -9.34 -7.85
CA ARG A 126 -6.78 -10.70 -8.10
C ARG A 126 -8.20 -10.72 -8.67
N ASP A 127 -8.83 -9.56 -8.81
CA ASP A 127 -10.18 -9.45 -9.34
C ASP A 127 -10.16 -9.49 -10.87
N THR A 128 -10.35 -10.69 -11.42
CA THR A 128 -10.39 -10.94 -12.85
C THR A 128 -11.56 -10.22 -13.52
N ASP A 129 -12.70 -10.11 -12.83
CA ASP A 129 -13.89 -9.48 -13.39
C ASP A 129 -13.66 -7.98 -13.58
N LEU A 130 -13.00 -7.33 -12.62
CA LEU A 130 -12.62 -5.92 -12.75
C LEU A 130 -11.62 -5.72 -13.90
N LEU A 131 -10.62 -6.59 -14.02
CA LEU A 131 -9.62 -6.51 -15.11
C LEU A 131 -10.29 -6.65 -16.48
N ILE A 132 -11.18 -7.62 -16.64
CA ILE A 132 -11.94 -7.84 -17.87
C ILE A 132 -12.82 -6.63 -18.18
N ALA A 133 -13.55 -6.10 -17.19
CA ALA A 133 -14.40 -4.93 -17.38
C ALA A 133 -13.62 -3.69 -17.83
N VAL A 134 -12.45 -3.42 -17.25
CA VAL A 134 -11.58 -2.30 -17.65
C VAL A 134 -11.05 -2.50 -19.07
N LYS A 135 -10.58 -3.71 -19.39
CA LYS A 135 -10.09 -4.06 -20.73
C LYS A 135 -11.19 -3.89 -21.79
N ASP A 136 -12.41 -4.36 -21.52
CA ASP A 136 -13.52 -4.26 -22.44
C ASP A 136 -13.95 -2.79 -22.68
N VAL A 137 -13.95 -1.96 -21.63
CA VAL A 137 -14.20 -0.52 -21.76
C VAL A 137 -13.17 0.13 -22.68
N ILE A 138 -11.88 -0.09 -22.44
CA ILE A 138 -10.80 0.53 -23.24
C ILE A 138 -10.86 0.03 -24.69
N ARG A 139 -11.14 -1.26 -24.90
CA ARG A 139 -11.28 -1.86 -26.24
C ARG A 139 -12.50 -1.33 -27.00
N GLU A 140 -13.59 -1.06 -26.31
CA GLU A 140 -14.78 -0.45 -26.93
C GLU A 140 -14.56 1.02 -27.26
N ASP A 141 -13.90 1.75 -26.36
CA ASP A 141 -13.66 3.17 -26.57
C ASP A 141 -12.56 3.42 -27.62
N SER A 142 -11.54 2.55 -27.74
CA SER A 142 -10.51 2.65 -28.79
C SER A 142 -11.05 2.42 -30.20
N ARG A 143 -12.17 1.69 -30.34
CA ARG A 143 -12.87 1.51 -31.64
C ARG A 143 -13.59 2.77 -32.10
N ARG A 144 -13.82 3.74 -31.22
CA ARG A 144 -14.47 4.99 -31.59
C ARG A 144 -13.46 5.90 -32.27
N GLU A 145 -13.78 6.40 -33.46
CA GLU A 145 -12.91 7.30 -34.24
C GLU A 145 -12.40 8.50 -33.42
N LYS A 146 -13.20 8.99 -32.47
CA LYS A 146 -12.85 10.10 -31.58
C LYS A 146 -11.65 9.83 -30.66
N TYR A 147 -11.37 8.56 -30.34
CA TYR A 147 -10.33 8.16 -29.39
C TYR A 147 -9.26 7.27 -30.03
N ALA A 148 -9.36 6.99 -31.32
CA ALA A 148 -8.43 6.12 -32.03
C ALA A 148 -6.99 6.65 -32.06
N GLU A 149 -6.80 7.98 -32.15
CA GLU A 149 -5.45 8.58 -32.21
C GLU A 149 -4.86 8.89 -30.83
N LYS A 150 -5.62 9.52 -29.94
CA LYS A 150 -5.12 10.00 -28.64
C LYS A 150 -5.40 9.05 -27.48
N GLY A 151 -6.34 8.11 -27.65
CA GLY A 151 -6.81 7.26 -26.57
C GLY A 151 -7.84 7.91 -25.67
N CYS A 152 -8.22 7.14 -24.65
CA CYS A 152 -9.25 7.48 -23.70
C CYS A 152 -8.63 8.02 -22.42
N HIS A 153 -9.16 9.12 -21.91
CA HIS A 153 -8.70 9.70 -20.65
C HIS A 153 -9.11 8.83 -19.46
N ILE A 154 -8.26 8.76 -18.43
CA ILE A 154 -8.48 7.94 -17.23
C ILE A 154 -9.82 8.18 -16.53
N LEU A 155 -10.32 9.42 -16.54
CA LEU A 155 -11.63 9.75 -15.93
C LEU A 155 -12.81 9.19 -16.73
N HIS A 156 -12.69 9.07 -18.05
CA HIS A 156 -13.71 8.44 -18.88
C HIS A 156 -13.76 6.94 -18.61
N VAL A 157 -12.59 6.30 -18.54
CA VAL A 157 -12.49 4.89 -18.18
C VAL A 157 -13.08 4.66 -16.79
N LEU A 158 -12.78 5.53 -15.82
CA LEU A 158 -13.33 5.45 -14.47
C LEU A 158 -14.85 5.54 -14.45
N SER A 159 -15.45 6.46 -15.22
CA SER A 159 -16.91 6.60 -15.26
C SER A 159 -17.58 5.40 -15.92
N ALA A 160 -17.02 4.89 -17.02
CA ALA A 160 -17.51 3.69 -17.70
C ALA A 160 -17.39 2.42 -16.83
N VAL A 161 -16.27 2.24 -16.14
CA VAL A 161 -16.06 1.11 -15.21
C VAL A 161 -17.02 1.16 -14.03
N ARG A 162 -17.31 2.35 -13.51
CA ARG A 162 -18.31 2.53 -12.43
C ARG A 162 -19.72 2.14 -12.85
N GLN A 163 -20.07 2.37 -14.12
CA GLN A 163 -21.37 1.98 -14.67
C GLN A 163 -21.47 0.47 -14.92
N ARG A 164 -20.37 -0.18 -15.32
CA ARG A 164 -20.37 -1.62 -15.67
C ARG A 164 -20.15 -2.56 -14.49
N HIS A 165 -19.31 -2.19 -13.53
CA HIS A 165 -18.89 -3.11 -12.46
C HIS A 165 -19.31 -2.66 -11.07
N SER A 166 -18.80 -1.53 -10.58
CA SER A 166 -19.19 -1.00 -9.27
C SER A 166 -18.88 0.49 -9.11
N LEU A 167 -19.81 1.23 -8.49
CA LEU A 167 -19.70 2.68 -8.26
C LEU A 167 -18.54 3.06 -7.32
N ASN A 168 -18.07 2.12 -6.50
CA ASN A 168 -17.10 2.34 -5.43
C ASN A 168 -15.64 2.20 -5.89
N VAL A 169 -15.37 2.00 -7.18
CA VAL A 169 -14.00 1.97 -7.70
C VAL A 169 -13.38 3.37 -7.56
N SER A 170 -12.23 3.44 -6.88
CA SER A 170 -11.46 4.68 -6.71
C SER A 170 -10.51 4.90 -7.90
N LYS A 171 -10.02 6.15 -8.06
CA LYS A 171 -9.00 6.45 -9.08
C LYS A 171 -7.72 5.63 -8.85
N ALA A 172 -7.32 5.47 -7.59
CA ALA A 172 -6.12 4.70 -7.22
C ALA A 172 -6.26 3.21 -7.61
N THR A 173 -7.44 2.61 -7.35
CA THR A 173 -7.75 1.24 -7.78
C THR A 173 -7.62 1.10 -9.30
N LEU A 174 -8.20 2.04 -10.05
CA LEU A 174 -8.12 2.02 -11.51
C LEU A 174 -6.68 2.17 -12.01
N GLN A 175 -5.88 3.08 -11.43
CA GLN A 175 -4.47 3.25 -11.80
C GLN A 175 -3.66 1.96 -11.59
N LEU A 176 -3.92 1.25 -10.49
CA LEU A 176 -3.23 -0.01 -10.19
C LEU A 176 -3.62 -1.11 -11.20
N VAL A 177 -4.90 -1.17 -11.60
CA VAL A 177 -5.38 -2.06 -12.66
C VAL A 177 -4.75 -1.73 -14.00
N LEU A 178 -4.73 -0.46 -14.39
CA LEU A 178 -4.15 -0.01 -15.66
C LEU A 178 -2.67 -0.36 -15.75
N LYS A 179 -1.90 -0.12 -14.67
CA LYS A 179 -0.49 -0.55 -14.60
C LYS A 179 -0.34 -2.06 -14.81
N SER A 180 -1.22 -2.86 -14.20
CA SER A 180 -1.18 -4.32 -14.39
C SER A 180 -1.50 -4.73 -15.83
N LEU A 181 -2.46 -4.07 -16.49
CA LEU A 181 -2.81 -4.33 -17.89
C LEU A 181 -1.70 -3.89 -18.86
N GLU A 182 -1.03 -2.79 -18.54
CA GLU A 182 0.13 -2.29 -19.29
C GLU A 182 1.32 -3.26 -19.17
N CYS A 183 1.59 -3.79 -17.98
CA CYS A 183 2.60 -4.85 -17.80
C CYS A 183 2.27 -6.13 -18.59
N ASN A 184 0.99 -6.43 -18.80
CA ASN A 184 0.54 -7.57 -19.60
C ASN A 184 0.49 -7.27 -21.11
N SER A 185 0.88 -6.06 -21.54
CA SER A 185 0.78 -5.60 -22.94
C SER A 185 -0.64 -5.65 -23.52
N ASP A 186 -1.68 -5.54 -22.68
CA ASP A 186 -3.07 -5.46 -23.12
C ASP A 186 -3.46 -4.03 -23.54
N ILE A 187 -2.82 -3.03 -22.93
CA ILE A 187 -3.04 -1.61 -23.16
C ILE A 187 -1.70 -0.86 -23.23
N VAL A 188 -1.70 0.33 -23.84
CA VAL A 188 -0.55 1.23 -23.88
C VAL A 188 -0.94 2.64 -23.47
N SER A 189 -0.09 3.29 -22.67
CA SER A 189 -0.22 4.71 -22.38
C SER A 189 0.28 5.54 -23.56
N THR A 190 -0.59 6.34 -24.17
CA THR A 190 -0.21 7.22 -25.30
C THR A 190 0.31 8.57 -24.81
N SER A 191 -0.26 9.08 -23.72
CA SER A 191 0.17 10.32 -23.05
C SER A 191 -0.13 10.24 -21.55
N GLU A 192 0.18 11.30 -20.82
CA GLU A 192 -0.20 11.41 -19.41
C GLU A 192 -1.73 11.25 -19.28
N ASP A 193 -2.14 10.28 -18.46
CA ASP A 193 -3.54 9.91 -18.20
C ASP A 193 -4.38 9.44 -19.41
N HIS A 194 -3.77 9.07 -20.55
CA HIS A 194 -4.48 8.51 -21.71
C HIS A 194 -4.03 7.09 -22.06
N TYR A 195 -5.02 6.24 -22.34
CA TYR A 195 -4.81 4.81 -22.60
C TYR A 195 -5.51 4.38 -23.90
N THR A 196 -4.84 3.48 -24.63
CA THR A 196 -5.37 2.80 -25.81
C THR A 196 -5.20 1.29 -25.64
N ALA A 197 -6.13 0.52 -26.21
CA ALA A 197 -5.93 -0.92 -26.37
C ALA A 197 -5.07 -1.18 -27.61
N PHE A 198 -4.27 -2.25 -27.56
CA PHE A 198 -3.60 -2.80 -28.73
C PHE A 198 -4.59 -3.41 -29.74
#